data_AF-A0A847PSN2-F1
#
_entry.id   AF-A0A847PSN2-F1
#
_cell.length_a   1.000
_cell.length_b   1.000
_cell.length_c   1.000
_cell.angle_alpha   90.00
_cell.angle_beta   90.00
_cell.angle_gamma   90.00
#
_symmetry.space_group_name_H-M   'P 1'
#
loop_
_entity.id
_entity.type
_entity.pdbx_description
1 polymer ?
#
loop_
_entity_poly.entity_id
_entity_poly.type
_entity_poly.pdbx_seq_one_letter_code
_entity_poly.pdbx_strand_id
1 'polypeptide(L)'
;MKEGSELKNELNLLEITLIGIGNILGAGIYVLMGKAAGIAGNMVWFSFLFAGATAALSALSYMELASMYPRAGAEYEFVKRAFGERVGLFVGLLVIYFVVITSSAVALGFGRYFSTLFGSGYLTGTIGLFIFLSLIIVYGIKESARLAILISLIEVSGLSIVIYSGLPYLGTVNYLEFPDLSG
;
A
#
# COMPACT_ATOMS: atom_id res chain seq x y z
N MET A 1 29.18 10.83 -20.18
CA MET A 1 28.13 9.92 -20.68
C MET A 1 26.79 10.60 -20.50
N LYS A 2 26.22 11.10 -21.60
CA LYS A 2 24.82 11.55 -21.66
C LYS A 2 24.01 10.35 -22.14
N GLU A 3 23.52 9.54 -21.22
CA GLU A 3 22.52 8.52 -21.52
C GLU A 3 21.47 8.54 -20.42
N GLY A 4 20.28 8.97 -20.80
CA GLY A 4 19.12 9.06 -19.95
C GLY A 4 18.02 9.63 -20.81
N SER A 5 17.28 8.75 -21.48
CA SER A 5 15.98 9.07 -22.06
C SER A 5 15.20 9.89 -21.04
N GLU A 6 14.96 11.17 -21.30
CA GLU A 6 14.07 11.99 -20.47
C GLU A 6 12.69 11.33 -20.53
N LEU A 7 12.32 10.65 -19.44
CA LEU A 7 10.99 10.11 -19.28
C LEU A 7 10.02 11.29 -19.42
N LYS A 8 9.08 11.19 -20.36
CA LYS A 8 8.04 12.20 -20.52
C LYS A 8 7.28 12.29 -19.20
N ASN A 9 7.25 13.49 -18.62
CA ASN A 9 6.41 13.80 -17.46
C ASN A 9 4.96 13.79 -17.93
N GLU A 10 4.34 12.60 -17.90
CA GLU A 10 2.94 12.41 -18.31
C GLU A 10 1.99 12.35 -17.12
N LEU A 11 2.49 12.36 -15.89
CA LEU A 11 1.69 12.26 -14.68
C LEU A 11 1.38 13.63 -14.08
N ASN A 12 0.09 13.91 -13.88
CA ASN A 12 -0.37 15.10 -13.19
C ASN A 12 -0.38 14.90 -11.66
N LEU A 13 -0.40 15.98 -10.88
CA LEU A 13 -0.45 15.94 -9.40
C LEU A 13 -1.60 15.08 -8.88
N LEU A 14 -2.78 15.20 -9.49
CA LEU A 14 -3.96 14.41 -9.12
C LEU A 14 -3.75 12.91 -9.39
N GLU A 15 -3.13 12.56 -10.51
CA GLU A 15 -2.84 11.17 -10.87
C GLU A 15 -1.84 10.55 -9.90
N ILE A 16 -0.77 11.27 -9.56
CA ILE A 16 0.23 10.83 -8.58
C ILE A 16 -0.40 10.67 -7.19
N THR A 17 -1.28 11.58 -6.81
CA THR A 17 -1.98 11.52 -5.52
C THR A 17 -2.91 10.31 -5.46
N LEU A 18 -3.69 10.05 -6.51
CA LEU A 18 -4.58 8.89 -6.60
C LEU A 18 -3.80 7.57 -6.57
N ILE A 19 -2.69 7.48 -7.33
CA ILE A 19 -1.80 6.31 -7.27
C ILE A 19 -1.27 6.11 -5.85
N GLY A 20 -0.87 7.19 -5.17
CA GLY A 20 -0.43 7.15 -3.77
C GLY A 20 -1.51 6.62 -2.83
N ILE A 21 -2.75 7.08 -2.97
CA ILE A 21 -3.89 6.61 -2.16
C ILE A 21 -4.14 5.11 -2.40
N GLY A 22 -4.18 4.66 -3.65
CA GLY A 22 -4.35 3.23 -3.98
C GLY A 22 -3.25 2.36 -3.39
N ASN A 23 -1.99 2.80 -3.49
CA ASN A 23 -0.86 2.07 -2.91
C ASN A 23 -0.93 1.93 -1.38
N ILE A 24 -1.57 2.87 -0.67
CA ILE A 24 -1.70 2.84 0.79
C ILE A 24 -2.91 2.01 1.24
N LEU A 25 -4.06 2.13 0.56
CA LEU A 25 -5.29 1.48 0.99
C LEU A 25 -5.23 -0.05 0.89
N GLY A 26 -4.78 -0.57 -0.27
CA GLY A 26 -4.84 -1.97 -0.72
C GLY A 26 -4.99 -3.10 0.33
N ALA A 27 -4.03 -4.04 0.38
CA ALA A 27 -4.19 -5.24 1.21
C ALA A 27 -4.26 -4.94 2.73
N GLY A 28 -3.76 -3.79 3.17
CA GLY A 28 -3.79 -3.38 4.57
C GLY A 28 -5.22 -3.28 5.10
N ILE A 29 -6.04 -2.43 4.49
CA ILE A 29 -7.41 -2.21 4.97
C ILE A 29 -8.32 -3.41 4.69
N TYR A 30 -8.13 -4.10 3.56
CA TYR A 30 -9.04 -5.19 3.18
C TYR A 30 -8.68 -6.49 3.90
N VAL A 31 -7.41 -6.89 3.92
CA VAL A 31 -7.00 -8.21 4.46
C VAL A 31 -6.70 -8.13 5.96
N LEU A 32 -5.98 -7.09 6.40
CA LEU A 32 -5.47 -7.03 7.78
C LEU A 32 -6.45 -6.43 8.77
N MET A 33 -7.47 -5.69 8.33
CA MET A 33 -8.44 -5.05 9.23
C MET A 33 -9.18 -6.05 10.10
N GLY A 34 -9.62 -7.19 9.55
CA GLY A 34 -10.30 -8.22 10.35
C GLY A 34 -9.39 -8.82 11.43
N LYS A 35 -8.10 -9.04 11.11
CA LYS A 35 -7.11 -9.50 12.09
C LYS A 35 -6.81 -8.44 13.14
N ALA A 36 -6.69 -7.17 12.73
CA ALA A 36 -6.48 -6.05 13.64
C ALA A 36 -7.67 -5.89 14.60
N ALA A 37 -8.91 -6.00 14.11
CA ALA A 37 -10.11 -6.00 14.93
C ALA A 37 -10.17 -7.19 15.88
N GLY A 38 -9.71 -8.38 15.45
CA GLY A 38 -9.64 -9.55 16.33
C GLY A 38 -8.64 -9.40 17.48
N ILE A 39 -7.60 -8.58 17.34
CA ILE A 39 -6.59 -8.33 18.39
C ILE A 39 -6.98 -7.12 19.25
N ALA A 40 -7.37 -6.01 18.63
CA ALA A 40 -7.65 -4.75 19.30
C ALA A 40 -9.11 -4.63 19.79
N GLY A 41 -10.00 -5.52 19.35
CA GLY A 41 -11.42 -5.48 19.67
C GLY A 41 -12.05 -4.15 19.26
N ASN A 42 -12.88 -3.61 20.15
CA ASN A 42 -13.59 -2.34 19.93
C ASN A 42 -12.66 -1.12 19.86
N MET A 43 -11.42 -1.23 20.35
CA MET A 43 -10.41 -0.17 20.35
C MET A 43 -9.56 -0.12 19.07
N VAL A 44 -9.91 -0.89 18.03
CA VAL A 44 -9.20 -0.90 16.74
C VAL A 44 -9.03 0.51 16.14
N TRP A 45 -10.04 1.38 16.28
CA TRP A 45 -9.99 2.76 15.79
C TRP A 45 -8.88 3.58 16.45
N PHE A 46 -8.61 3.34 17.73
CA PHE A 46 -7.56 4.03 18.47
C PHE A 46 -6.17 3.58 17.99
N SER A 47 -5.99 2.28 17.73
CA SER A 47 -4.78 1.74 17.11
C SER A 47 -4.49 2.37 15.74
N PHE A 48 -5.52 2.55 14.91
CA PHE A 48 -5.40 3.22 13.61
C PHE A 48 -5.11 4.72 13.75
N LEU A 49 -5.70 5.40 14.74
CA LEU A 49 -5.41 6.81 15.00
C LEU A 49 -3.94 7.01 15.40
N PHE A 50 -3.42 6.17 16.30
CA PHE A 50 -2.03 6.20 16.71
C PHE A 50 -1.08 5.88 15.54
N ALA A 51 -1.36 4.81 14.79
CA ALA A 51 -0.60 4.46 13.60
C ALA A 51 -0.61 5.59 12.56
N GLY A 52 -1.77 6.22 12.32
CA GLY A 52 -1.91 7.36 11.42
C GLY A 52 -1.10 8.58 11.85
N ALA A 53 -1.09 8.90 13.15
CA ALA A 53 -0.26 9.98 13.68
C ALA A 53 1.24 9.72 13.45
N THR A 54 1.71 8.49 13.71
CA THR A 54 3.11 8.13 13.45
C THR A 54 3.45 8.16 11.96
N ALA A 55 2.54 7.69 11.10
CA ALA A 55 2.73 7.72 9.65
C ALA A 55 2.76 9.15 9.11
N ALA A 56 1.95 10.06 9.66
CA ALA A 56 1.95 11.48 9.28
C ALA A 56 3.28 12.17 9.57
N LEU A 57 3.90 11.87 10.73
CA LEU A 57 5.23 12.39 11.06
C LEU A 57 6.29 11.87 10.08
N SER A 58 6.26 10.58 9.74
CA SER A 58 7.14 10.02 8.72
C SER A 58 6.90 10.67 7.35
N ALA A 59 5.64 10.84 6.94
CA ALA A 59 5.28 11.45 5.67
C ALA A 59 5.80 12.90 5.56
N LEU A 60 5.73 13.69 6.63
CA LEU A 60 6.28 15.05 6.67
C LEU A 60 7.79 15.05 6.41
N SER A 61 8.54 14.18 7.08
CA SER A 61 9.98 14.04 6.83
C SER A 61 10.29 13.65 5.39
N TYR A 62 9.53 12.70 4.82
CA TYR A 62 9.68 12.29 3.43
C TYR A 62 9.34 13.41 2.44
N MET A 63 8.33 14.24 2.72
CA MET A 63 7.99 15.39 1.88
C MET A 63 9.12 16.43 1.85
N GLU A 64 9.75 16.73 2.98
CA GLU A 64 10.89 17.64 3.04
C GLU A 64 12.07 17.12 2.20
N LEU A 65 12.43 15.85 2.39
CA LEU A 65 13.49 15.16 1.63
C LEU A 65 13.17 15.12 0.12
N ALA A 66 11.94 14.77 -0.27
CA ALA A 66 11.52 14.71 -1.67
C ALA A 66 11.56 16.09 -2.34
N SER A 67 11.18 17.15 -1.61
CA SER A 67 11.24 18.53 -2.11
C SER A 67 12.67 19.04 -2.28
N MET A 68 13.58 18.64 -1.39
CA MET A 68 15.00 19.00 -1.44
C MET A 68 15.74 18.24 -2.54
N TYR A 69 15.32 17.00 -2.81
CA TYR A 69 16.03 16.06 -3.66
C TYR A 69 15.11 15.43 -4.72
N PRO A 70 14.72 16.17 -5.77
CA PRO A 70 13.77 15.72 -6.79
C PRO A 70 14.44 14.78 -7.81
N ARG A 71 14.85 13.59 -7.35
CA ARG A 71 15.42 12.53 -8.21
C ARG A 71 14.66 11.23 -8.03
N ALA A 72 14.53 10.47 -9.13
CA ALA A 72 14.05 9.10 -9.11
C ALA A 72 15.11 8.21 -8.43
N GLY A 73 14.89 7.93 -7.14
CA GLY A 73 15.84 7.15 -6.32
C GLY A 73 15.39 6.92 -4.88
N ALA A 74 14.37 7.65 -4.41
CA ALA A 74 13.70 7.46 -3.12
C ALA A 74 14.71 7.32 -1.95
N GLU A 75 14.54 6.30 -1.10
CA GLU A 75 15.34 6.08 0.12
C GLU A 75 16.84 5.91 -0.17
N TYR A 76 17.19 5.27 -1.29
CA TYR A 76 18.58 5.09 -1.68
C TYR A 76 19.28 6.44 -1.88
N GLU A 77 18.66 7.37 -2.60
CA GLU A 77 19.26 8.69 -2.87
C GLU A 77 19.35 9.53 -1.58
N PHE A 78 18.33 9.46 -0.72
CA PHE A 78 18.32 10.19 0.56
C PHE A 78 19.45 9.72 1.48
N VAL A 79 19.57 8.41 1.68
CA VAL A 79 20.59 7.83 2.58
C VAL A 79 21.98 7.96 1.97
N LYS A 80 22.13 7.78 0.66
CA LYS A 80 23.39 7.98 -0.04
C LYS A 80 23.94 9.38 0.15
N ARG A 81 23.09 10.41 0.12
CA ARG A 81 23.52 11.81 0.34
C ARG A 81 23.91 12.08 1.78
N ALA A 82 23.22 11.48 2.75
CA ALA A 82 23.51 11.69 4.16
C ALA A 82 24.73 10.89 4.66
N PHE A 83 24.90 9.64 4.22
CA PHE A 83 25.86 8.68 4.81
C PHE A 83 26.85 8.08 3.80
N GLY A 84 26.75 8.44 2.53
CA GLY A 84 27.63 7.96 1.47
C GLY A 84 27.14 6.68 0.77
N GLU A 85 27.87 6.30 -0.28
CA GLU A 85 27.46 5.27 -1.24
C GLU A 85 27.18 3.90 -0.61
N ARG A 86 28.03 3.45 0.31
CA ARG A 86 27.94 2.08 0.88
C ARG A 86 26.66 1.89 1.69
N VAL A 87 26.32 2.88 2.51
CA VAL A 87 25.10 2.85 3.34
C VAL A 87 23.87 3.03 2.45
N GLY A 88 23.95 3.91 1.45
CA GLY A 88 22.91 4.05 0.42
C GLY A 88 22.59 2.71 -0.25
N LEU A 89 23.60 2.03 -0.79
CA LEU A 89 23.44 0.72 -1.44
C LEU A 89 22.83 -0.33 -0.51
N PHE A 90 23.27 -0.38 0.74
CA PHE A 90 22.70 -1.29 1.73
C PHE A 90 21.20 -1.05 1.95
N VAL A 91 20.79 0.21 2.12
CA VAL A 91 19.37 0.58 2.25
C VAL A 91 18.59 0.30 0.97
N GLY A 92 19.16 0.58 -0.21
CA GLY A 92 18.53 0.27 -1.49
C GLY A 92 18.23 -1.23 -1.64
N LEU A 93 19.15 -2.10 -1.22
CA LEU A 93 18.92 -3.55 -1.21
C LEU A 93 17.83 -3.96 -0.22
N LEU A 94 17.78 -3.33 0.96
CA LEU A 94 16.71 -3.57 1.94
C LEU A 94 15.33 -3.17 1.38
N VAL A 95 15.25 -2.05 0.65
CA VAL A 95 13.99 -1.61 0.02
C VAL A 95 13.53 -2.63 -1.03
N ILE A 96 14.44 -3.13 -1.88
CA ILE A 96 14.10 -4.18 -2.85
C ILE A 96 13.55 -5.42 -2.14
N TYR A 97 14.23 -5.87 -1.08
CA TYR A 97 13.79 -7.02 -0.29
C TYR A 97 12.40 -6.80 0.33
N PHE A 98 12.17 -5.60 0.89
CA PHE A 98 10.88 -5.21 1.43
C PHE A 98 9.77 -5.26 0.39
N VAL A 99 10.00 -4.71 -0.81
CA VAL A 99 9.03 -4.72 -1.92
C VAL A 99 8.69 -6.15 -2.37
N VAL A 100 9.66 -7.07 -2.39
CA VAL A 100 9.40 -8.49 -2.71
C VAL A 100 8.51 -9.15 -1.66
N ILE A 101 8.74 -8.89 -0.37
CA ILE A 101 7.91 -9.44 0.71
C ILE A 101 6.50 -8.85 0.66
N THR A 102 6.37 -7.53 0.54
CA THR A 102 5.07 -6.87 0.57
C THR A 102 4.22 -7.23 -0.65
N SER A 103 4.80 -7.28 -1.85
CA SER A 103 4.11 -7.75 -3.05
C SER A 103 3.63 -9.19 -2.92
N SER A 104 4.44 -10.07 -2.32
CA SER A 104 4.05 -11.46 -2.02
C SER A 104 2.88 -11.53 -1.03
N ALA A 105 2.90 -10.71 0.01
CA ALA A 105 1.82 -10.65 1.00
C ALA A 105 0.50 -10.15 0.37
N VAL A 106 0.56 -9.12 -0.49
CA VAL A 106 -0.60 -8.60 -1.24
C VAL A 106 -1.18 -9.67 -2.16
N ALA A 107 -0.32 -10.37 -2.92
CA ALA A 107 -0.76 -11.42 -3.84
C ALA A 107 -1.43 -12.59 -3.12
N LEU A 108 -0.90 -13.00 -1.96
CA LEU A 108 -1.53 -14.02 -1.10
C LEU A 108 -2.87 -13.55 -0.54
N GLY A 109 -2.96 -12.28 -0.14
CA GLY A 109 -4.21 -11.66 0.30
C GLY A 109 -5.28 -11.73 -0.80
N PHE A 110 -4.92 -11.36 -2.03
CA PHE A 110 -5.79 -11.49 -3.19
C PHE A 110 -6.18 -12.95 -3.46
N GLY A 111 -5.21 -13.88 -3.43
CA GLY A 111 -5.47 -15.30 -3.66
C GLY A 111 -6.47 -15.90 -2.67
N ARG A 112 -6.48 -15.42 -1.42
CA ARG A 112 -7.49 -15.80 -0.42
C ARG A 112 -8.89 -15.31 -0.79
N TYR A 113 -9.03 -14.03 -1.18
CA TYR A 113 -10.31 -13.51 -1.67
C TYR A 113 -10.81 -14.26 -2.91
N PHE A 114 -9.91 -14.52 -3.85
CA PHE A 114 -10.21 -15.28 -5.07
C PHE A 114 -10.70 -16.70 -4.74
N SER A 115 -10.05 -17.36 -3.78
CA SER A 115 -10.45 -18.68 -3.29
C SER A 115 -11.85 -18.66 -2.67
N THR A 116 -12.15 -17.66 -1.84
CA THR A 116 -13.48 -17.51 -1.22
C THR A 116 -14.58 -17.24 -2.25
N LEU A 117 -14.30 -16.49 -3.31
CA LEU A 117 -15.29 -16.15 -4.34
C LEU A 117 -15.55 -17.27 -5.35
N PHE A 118 -14.51 -17.99 -5.77
CA PHE A 118 -14.59 -18.96 -6.86
C PHE A 118 -14.44 -20.42 -6.40
N GLY A 119 -14.23 -20.68 -5.11
CA GLY A 119 -14.04 -22.03 -4.57
C GLY A 119 -12.78 -22.73 -5.06
N SER A 120 -11.82 -22.00 -5.64
CA SER A 120 -10.55 -22.52 -6.13
C SER A 120 -9.45 -22.44 -5.06
N GLY A 121 -8.30 -23.09 -5.26
CA GLY A 121 -7.16 -22.97 -4.34
C GLY A 121 -6.55 -21.56 -4.33
N TYR A 122 -6.18 -21.03 -3.15
CA TYR A 122 -5.61 -19.68 -3.02
C TYR A 122 -4.33 -19.46 -3.83
N LEU A 123 -3.55 -20.53 -4.08
CA LEU A 123 -2.36 -20.50 -4.92
C LEU A 123 -2.68 -20.16 -6.37
N THR A 124 -3.81 -20.65 -6.90
CA THR A 124 -4.24 -20.37 -8.27
C THR A 124 -4.49 -18.87 -8.47
N GLY A 125 -5.21 -18.24 -7.55
CA GLY A 125 -5.44 -16.79 -7.58
C GLY A 125 -4.16 -15.97 -7.41
N THR A 126 -3.26 -16.42 -6.52
CA THR A 126 -1.98 -15.74 -6.26
C THR A 126 -1.06 -15.76 -7.49
N ILE A 127 -0.85 -16.94 -8.08
CA ILE A 127 0.02 -17.12 -9.26
C ILE A 127 -0.59 -16.43 -10.47
N GLY A 128 -1.91 -16.57 -10.66
CA GLY A 128 -2.64 -15.91 -11.75
C GLY A 128 -2.48 -14.39 -11.69
N LEU A 129 -2.56 -13.79 -10.50
CA LEU A 129 -2.34 -12.36 -10.33
C LEU A 129 -0.91 -11.93 -10.71
N PHE A 130 0.12 -12.66 -10.26
CA PHE A 130 1.50 -12.32 -10.62
C PHE A 130 1.75 -12.38 -12.12
N ILE A 131 1.23 -13.42 -12.79
CA ILE A 131 1.35 -13.55 -14.26
C ILE A 131 0.66 -12.37 -14.94
N PHE A 132 -0.57 -12.05 -14.52
CA PHE A 132 -1.35 -10.96 -15.08
C PHE A 132 -0.66 -9.60 -14.91
N LEU A 133 -0.20 -9.27 -13.70
CA LEU A 133 0.51 -8.03 -13.44
C LEU A 133 1.86 -7.96 -14.18
N SER A 134 2.57 -9.08 -14.30
CA SER A 134 3.82 -9.14 -15.07
C SER A 134 3.58 -8.85 -16.55
N LEU A 135 2.50 -9.39 -17.14
CA LEU A 135 2.14 -9.11 -18.53
C LEU A 135 1.79 -7.62 -18.73
N ILE A 136 1.09 -7.01 -17.79
CA ILE A 136 0.77 -5.56 -17.83
C ILE A 136 2.06 -4.73 -17.82
N ILE A 137 3.00 -5.06 -16.93
CA ILE A 137 4.27 -4.33 -16.83
C ILE A 137 5.07 -4.45 -18.12
N VAL A 138 5.09 -5.63 -18.74
CA VAL A 138 5.76 -5.86 -20.04
C VAL A 138 5.07 -5.09 -21.17
N TYR A 139 3.74 -4.94 -21.13
CA TYR A 139 2.98 -4.24 -22.15
C TYR A 139 3.22 -2.72 -22.13
N GLY A 140 3.41 -2.12 -20.96
CA GLY A 140 3.89 -0.74 -20.86
C GLY A 140 3.54 -0.02 -19.56
N ILE A 141 4.48 0.82 -19.13
CA ILE A 141 4.40 1.59 -17.87
C ILE A 141 3.21 2.55 -17.86
N LYS A 142 2.84 3.14 -19.01
CA LYS A 142 1.71 4.08 -19.13
C LYS A 142 0.37 3.41 -18.86
N GLU A 143 0.17 2.21 -19.40
CA GLU A 143 -1.06 1.45 -19.17
C GLU A 143 -1.13 0.94 -17.72
N SER A 144 0.01 0.56 -17.14
CA SER A 144 0.11 0.24 -15.71
C SER A 144 -0.31 1.41 -14.83
N ALA A 145 0.14 2.64 -15.13
CA ALA A 145 -0.24 3.82 -14.37
C ALA A 145 -1.76 4.13 -14.45
N ARG A 146 -2.35 4.00 -15.64
CA ARG A 146 -3.82 4.16 -15.82
C ARG A 146 -4.60 3.11 -15.04
N LEU A 147 -4.17 1.86 -15.08
CA LEU A 147 -4.80 0.79 -14.32
C LEU A 147 -4.70 1.03 -12.82
N ALA A 148 -3.55 1.51 -12.32
CA ALA A 148 -3.40 1.85 -10.91
C ALA A 148 -4.39 2.93 -10.45
N ILE A 149 -4.62 3.96 -11.27
CA ILE A 149 -5.62 5.00 -10.97
C ILE A 149 -7.03 4.41 -10.94
N LEU A 150 -7.39 3.59 -11.94
CA LEU A 150 -8.71 2.96 -12.00
C LEU A 150 -8.96 2.05 -10.80
N ILE A 151 -7.97 1.22 -10.44
CA ILE A 151 -8.04 0.34 -9.28
C ILE A 151 -8.20 1.17 -8.00
N SER A 152 -7.41 2.24 -7.84
CA SER A 152 -7.53 3.13 -6.67
C SER A 152 -8.93 3.73 -6.53
N LEU A 153 -9.55 4.16 -7.63
CA LEU A 153 -10.93 4.66 -7.61
C LEU A 153 -11.93 3.58 -7.20
N ILE A 154 -11.74 2.34 -7.68
CA ILE A 154 -12.57 1.19 -7.29
C ILE A 154 -12.40 0.87 -5.80
N GLU A 155 -11.16 0.89 -5.29
CA GLU A 155 -10.86 0.66 -3.86
C GLU A 155 -11.52 1.73 -2.98
N VAL A 156 -11.31 3.01 -3.28
CA VAL A 156 -11.93 4.11 -2.52
C VAL A 156 -13.46 4.00 -2.53
N SER A 157 -14.05 3.65 -3.68
CA SER A 157 -15.49 3.45 -3.81
C SER A 157 -15.97 2.26 -2.98
N GLY A 158 -15.27 1.12 -3.06
CA GLY A 158 -15.57 -0.08 -2.28
C GLY A 158 -15.49 0.18 -0.77
N LEU A 159 -14.47 0.89 -0.32
CA LEU A 159 -14.33 1.27 1.08
C LEU A 159 -15.46 2.20 1.53
N SER A 160 -15.86 3.16 0.68
CA SER A 160 -16.99 4.05 0.95
C SER A 160 -18.30 3.28 1.12
N ILE A 161 -18.52 2.24 0.31
CA ILE A 161 -19.69 1.35 0.42
C ILE A 161 -19.67 0.58 1.75
N VAL A 162 -18.50 0.08 2.16
CA VAL A 162 -18.34 -0.62 3.45
C VAL A 162 -18.64 0.31 4.62
N ILE A 163 -18.10 1.54 4.59
CA ILE A 163 -18.36 2.55 5.62
C ILE A 163 -19.86 2.88 5.68
N TYR A 164 -20.48 3.15 4.53
CA TYR A 164 -21.91 3.45 4.44
C TYR A 164 -22.78 2.31 5.01
N SER A 165 -22.45 1.07 4.65
CA SER A 165 -23.17 -0.12 5.15
C SER A 165 -22.95 -0.38 6.64
N GLY A 166 -21.85 0.13 7.20
CA GLY A 166 -21.53 0.07 8.63
C GLY A 166 -22.23 1.12 9.49
N LEU A 167 -22.70 2.24 8.90
CA LEU A 167 -23.35 3.34 9.64
C LEU A 167 -24.53 2.89 10.52
N PRO A 168 -25.43 1.98 10.10
CA PRO A 168 -26.54 1.52 10.94
C PRO A 168 -26.10 0.75 12.20
N TYR A 169 -24.87 0.22 12.21
CA TYR A 169 -24.32 -0.54 13.33
C TYR A 169 -23.54 0.35 14.31
N LEU A 170 -23.49 1.68 14.09
CA LEU A 170 -22.83 2.59 15.01
C LEU A 170 -23.57 2.65 16.36
N GLY A 171 -22.81 2.60 17.45
CA GLY A 171 -23.33 2.60 18.82
C GLY A 171 -23.83 1.25 19.33
N THR A 172 -23.74 0.18 18.53
CA THR A 172 -24.10 -1.18 18.98
C THR A 172 -23.08 -1.82 19.92
N VAL A 173 -21.85 -1.28 19.94
CA VAL A 173 -20.73 -1.77 20.73
C VAL A 173 -20.13 -0.65 21.58
N ASN A 174 -19.50 -1.04 22.69
CA ASN A 174 -18.84 -0.09 23.57
C ASN A 174 -17.41 0.16 23.04
N TYR A 175 -17.20 1.31 22.39
CA TYR A 175 -15.96 1.63 21.67
C TYR A 175 -14.70 1.75 22.54
N LEU A 176 -14.88 1.80 23.87
CA LEU A 176 -13.79 1.90 24.86
C LEU A 176 -13.58 0.59 25.62
N GLU A 177 -14.26 -0.48 25.22
CA GLU A 177 -14.03 -1.80 25.79
C GLU A 177 -12.66 -2.32 25.36
N PHE A 178 -11.80 -2.57 26.35
CA PHE A 178 -10.48 -3.12 26.12
C PHE A 178 -10.60 -4.57 25.64
N PRO A 179 -9.76 -5.00 24.67
CA PRO A 179 -9.71 -6.40 24.29
C PRO A 179 -9.36 -7.24 25.51
N ASP A 180 -10.05 -8.38 25.67
CA ASP A 180 -9.70 -9.32 26.72
C ASP A 180 -8.38 -10.01 26.37
N LEU A 181 -7.32 -9.61 27.07
CA LEU A 181 -5.95 -10.07 26.81
C LEU A 181 -5.63 -11.39 27.54
N SER A 182 -6.58 -11.99 28.26
CA SER A 182 -6.38 -13.19 29.07
C SER A 182 -6.42 -14.51 28.29
N GLY A 183 -5.95 -14.51 27.03
CA GLY A 183 -5.77 -15.73 26.24
C GLY A 183 -4.80 -16.71 26.87
#